data_AF-E8RAI4-F1
#
_entry.id   AF-E8RAI4-F1
#
_cell.length_a   1.000
_cell.length_b   1.000
_cell.length_c   1.000
_cell.angle_alpha   90.00
_cell.angle_beta   90.00
_cell.angle_gamma   90.00
#
_symmetry.space_group_name_H-M   'P 1'
#
loop_
_entity.id
_entity.type
_entity.pdbx_description
1 polymer ?
#
loop_
_entity_poly.entity_id
_entity_poly.type
_entity_poly.pdbx_seq_one_letter_code
_entity_poly.pdbx_strand_id
1 'polypeptide(L)'
;MAATILELESVKNLDSLLGSLSSKGYRIEVGPHAVMEDHSEVAVFKGFKDGKPAFIIIAHYISQYYRAVLSNGYKEDQAFLEELLRIKYSGEKWSIPVNPVFIAVLDEGVTRDLEGYSDDYPVSDGGLLVEKYRESNPSYKEIPRIIVARLLDEA
;
A
#
# COMPACT_ATOMS: atom_id res chain seq x y z
N MET A 1 1.28 25.82 -0.37
CA MET A 1 1.11 25.38 -1.76
C MET A 1 0.06 24.30 -1.72
N ALA A 2 -0.99 24.38 -2.54
CA ALA A 2 -2.03 23.36 -2.55
C ALA A 2 -1.44 22.05 -3.08
N ALA A 3 -1.58 20.97 -2.32
CA ALA A 3 -1.13 19.65 -2.76
C ALA A 3 -2.05 19.15 -3.89
N THR A 4 -1.46 18.58 -4.94
CA THR A 4 -2.24 17.87 -5.97
C THR A 4 -2.34 16.39 -5.59
N ILE A 5 -3.53 15.82 -5.60
CA ILE A 5 -3.70 14.38 -5.35
C ILE A 5 -3.62 13.63 -6.68
N LEU A 6 -2.68 12.70 -6.78
CA LEU A 6 -2.63 11.70 -7.84
C LEU A 6 -3.20 10.38 -7.33
N GLU A 7 -4.00 9.73 -8.16
CA GLU A 7 -4.51 8.38 -7.93
C GLU A 7 -3.86 7.43 -8.91
N LEU A 8 -3.06 6.48 -8.43
CA LEU A 8 -2.39 5.49 -9.27
C LEU A 8 -3.10 4.13 -9.18
N GLU A 9 -3.96 3.83 -10.14
CA GLU A 9 -4.65 2.54 -10.25
C GLU A 9 -3.74 1.41 -10.78
N SER A 10 -2.65 1.77 -11.46
CA SER A 10 -1.72 0.84 -12.11
C SER A 10 -0.75 0.15 -11.16
N VAL A 11 -0.74 0.51 -9.88
CA VAL A 11 0.17 -0.02 -8.87
C VAL A 11 -0.40 -1.32 -8.28
N LYS A 12 0.26 -2.43 -8.59
CA LYS A 12 0.01 -3.78 -8.09
C LYS A 12 1.08 -4.24 -7.11
N ASN A 13 2.21 -3.54 -7.05
CA ASN A 13 3.32 -3.83 -6.14
C ASN A 13 3.81 -2.55 -5.47
N LEU A 14 3.44 -2.35 -4.20
CA LEU A 14 3.79 -1.13 -3.47
C LEU A 14 5.31 -1.01 -3.27
N ASP A 15 6.01 -2.11 -3.02
CA ASP A 15 7.47 -2.12 -2.88
C ASP A 15 8.17 -1.71 -4.19
N SER A 16 7.64 -2.12 -5.35
CA SER A 16 8.15 -1.67 -6.66
C SER A 16 7.96 -0.17 -6.88
N LEU A 17 6.82 0.40 -6.47
CA LEU A 17 6.58 1.83 -6.56
C LEU A 17 7.59 2.61 -5.70
N LEU A 18 7.74 2.20 -4.44
CA LEU A 18 8.68 2.82 -3.51
C LEU A 18 10.13 2.68 -3.99
N GLY A 19 10.50 1.52 -4.54
CA GLY A 19 11.80 1.26 -5.15
C GLY A 19 12.06 2.14 -6.37
N SER A 20 11.07 2.29 -7.26
CA SER A 20 11.12 3.18 -8.43
C SER A 20 11.36 4.63 -8.02
N LEU A 21 10.61 5.14 -7.05
CA LEU A 21 10.81 6.49 -6.52
C LEU A 21 12.20 6.62 -5.86
N SER A 22 12.62 5.64 -5.07
CA SER A 22 13.96 5.66 -4.46
C SER A 22 15.07 5.72 -5.50
N SER A 23 14.93 4.98 -6.61
CA SER A 23 15.89 5.00 -7.74
C SER A 23 15.96 6.35 -8.46
N LYS A 24 14.92 7.18 -8.36
CA LYS A 24 14.86 8.55 -8.90
C LYS A 24 15.39 9.60 -7.92
N GLY A 25 16.04 9.17 -6.83
CA GLY A 25 16.71 10.02 -5.86
C GLY A 25 15.80 10.50 -4.72
N TYR A 26 14.60 9.95 -4.57
CA TYR A 26 13.76 10.25 -3.41
C TYR A 26 14.20 9.45 -2.19
N ARG A 27 14.36 10.13 -1.06
CA ARG A 27 14.48 9.48 0.24
C ARG A 27 13.09 9.26 0.80
N ILE A 28 12.72 8.02 1.04
CA ILE A 28 11.39 7.64 1.54
C ILE A 28 11.49 7.32 3.03
N GLU A 29 10.63 7.96 3.82
CA GLU A 29 10.42 7.66 5.23
C GLU A 29 9.07 7.00 5.44
N VAL A 30 9.03 5.91 6.20
CA VAL A 30 7.79 5.28 6.64
C VAL A 30 7.17 6.12 7.76
N GLY A 31 5.94 6.55 7.56
CA GLY A 31 5.14 7.29 8.52
C GLY A 31 4.22 6.36 9.33
N PRO A 32 3.04 6.87 9.76
CA PRO A 32 2.04 6.05 10.43
C PRO A 32 1.65 4.80 9.62
N HIS A 33 1.49 3.69 10.33
CA HIS A 33 1.10 2.40 9.80
C HIS A 33 0.12 1.72 10.75
N ALA A 34 -0.91 1.09 10.19
CA ALA A 34 -1.93 0.36 10.93
C ALA A 34 -2.30 -0.94 10.21
N VAL A 35 -2.54 -1.98 11.00
CA VAL A 35 -3.19 -3.23 10.54
C VAL A 35 -4.66 -3.13 10.93
N MET A 36 -5.54 -3.38 9.98
CA MET A 36 -6.98 -3.25 10.12
C MET A 36 -7.62 -4.58 10.56
N GLU A 37 -8.87 -4.53 11.05
CA GLU A 37 -9.60 -5.73 11.49
C GLU A 37 -9.89 -6.71 10.34
N ASP A 38 -9.96 -6.23 9.10
CA ASP A 38 -10.10 -7.04 7.90
C ASP A 38 -8.76 -7.61 7.38
N HIS A 39 -7.69 -7.48 8.18
CA HIS A 39 -6.33 -7.91 7.88
C HIS A 39 -5.67 -7.22 6.69
N SER A 40 -6.23 -6.09 6.26
CA SER A 40 -5.49 -5.16 5.41
C SER A 40 -4.57 -4.28 6.24
N GLU A 41 -3.76 -3.50 5.54
CA GLU A 41 -2.83 -2.56 6.12
C GLU A 41 -2.99 -1.19 5.45
N VAL A 42 -2.84 -0.15 6.25
CA VAL A 42 -2.77 1.22 5.77
C VAL A 42 -1.46 1.84 6.20
N ALA A 43 -0.70 2.35 5.25
CA ALA A 43 0.57 3.01 5.51
C ALA A 43 0.65 4.37 4.84
N VAL A 44 1.34 5.28 5.51
CA VAL A 44 1.73 6.58 4.97
C VAL A 44 3.24 6.59 4.72
N PHE A 45 3.67 7.06 3.55
CA PHE A 45 5.10 7.23 3.23
C PHE A 45 5.37 8.68 2.87
N LYS A 46 6.45 9.26 3.37
CA LYS A 46 6.87 10.63 3.06
C LYS A 46 8.10 10.60 2.17
N GLY A 47 8.01 11.24 1.01
CA GLY A 47 9.11 11.36 0.06
C GLY A 47 9.81 12.71 0.18
N PHE A 48 11.14 12.68 0.20
CA PHE A 48 11.98 13.87 0.22
C PHE A 48 12.97 13.86 -0.94
N LYS A 49 13.19 15.01 -1.57
CA LYS A 49 14.24 15.21 -2.58
C LYS A 49 15.03 16.46 -2.21
N ASP A 50 16.35 16.38 -2.21
CA ASP A 50 17.24 17.49 -1.82
C ASP A 50 16.89 18.11 -0.44
N GLY A 51 16.47 17.27 0.51
CA GLY A 51 16.09 17.67 1.86
C GLY A 51 14.72 18.35 2.00
N LYS A 52 13.96 18.48 0.91
CA LYS A 52 12.62 19.10 0.91
C LYS A 52 11.52 18.03 0.76
N PRO A 53 10.35 18.20 1.41
CA PRO A 53 9.20 17.35 1.17
C PRO A 53 8.76 17.42 -0.29
N ALA A 54 8.62 16.27 -0.94
CA ALA A 54 8.21 16.18 -2.34
C ALA A 54 6.84 15.51 -2.50
N PHE A 55 6.51 14.52 -1.68
CA PHE A 55 5.21 13.86 -1.71
C PHE A 55 4.86 13.16 -0.40
N ILE A 56 3.57 12.82 -0.26
CA ILE A 56 3.04 11.90 0.75
C ILE A 56 2.23 10.82 0.05
N ILE A 57 2.58 9.56 0.24
CA ILE A 57 1.84 8.40 -0.27
C ILE A 57 0.93 7.86 0.83
N ILE A 58 -0.31 7.54 0.49
CA ILE A 58 -1.22 6.75 1.30
C ILE A 58 -1.54 5.48 0.52
N ALA A 59 -1.21 4.33 1.10
CA ALA A 59 -1.48 3.03 0.52
C ALA A 59 -2.36 2.20 1.45
N HIS A 60 -3.44 1.66 0.91
CA HIS A 60 -4.25 0.62 1.52
C HIS A 60 -3.99 -0.68 0.76
N TYR A 61 -3.44 -1.68 1.45
CA TYR A 61 -2.86 -2.87 0.82
C TYR A 61 -3.05 -4.12 1.69
N ILE A 62 -2.84 -5.29 1.08
CA ILE A 62 -2.66 -6.56 1.79
C ILE A 62 -1.20 -6.97 1.70
N SER A 63 -0.69 -7.65 2.74
CA SER A 63 0.64 -8.24 2.77
C SER A 63 0.57 -9.76 2.72
N GLN A 64 1.74 -10.43 2.70
CA GLN A 64 1.83 -11.89 2.72
C GLN A 64 1.02 -12.56 3.82
N TYR A 65 0.78 -11.87 4.94
CA TYR A 65 0.00 -12.40 6.06
C TYR A 65 -1.48 -12.60 5.73
N TYR A 66 -2.00 -11.94 4.69
CA TYR A 66 -3.37 -12.17 4.21
C TYR A 66 -3.60 -13.62 3.76
N ARG A 67 -2.53 -14.37 3.41
CA ARG A 67 -2.62 -15.80 3.11
C ARG A 67 -3.17 -16.61 4.29
N ALA A 68 -2.87 -16.21 5.53
CA ALA A 68 -3.37 -16.90 6.73
C ALA A 68 -4.90 -16.75 6.91
N VAL A 69 -5.47 -15.67 6.36
CA VAL A 69 -6.92 -15.45 6.37
C VAL A 69 -7.60 -16.41 5.39
N LEU A 70 -7.03 -16.58 4.20
CA LEU A 70 -7.60 -17.42 3.16
C LEU A 70 -7.50 -18.92 3.44
N SER A 71 -6.55 -19.36 4.26
CA SER A 71 -6.33 -20.77 4.58
C SER A 71 -7.39 -21.36 5.54
N ASN A 72 -8.40 -20.59 5.96
CA ASN A 72 -9.30 -20.91 7.08
C ASN A 72 -8.57 -21.06 8.43
N GLY A 73 -7.28 -20.69 8.52
CA GLY A 73 -6.52 -20.73 9.76
C GLY A 73 -7.14 -19.89 10.87
N TYR A 74 -7.88 -18.83 10.51
CA TYR A 74 -8.57 -17.93 11.44
C TYR A 74 -9.66 -18.58 12.32
N LYS A 75 -10.07 -19.82 12.04
CA LYS A 75 -11.12 -20.51 12.81
C LYS A 75 -10.62 -21.11 14.12
N GLU A 76 -9.32 -21.34 14.24
CA GLU A 76 -8.67 -21.85 15.45
C GLU A 76 -7.39 -21.06 15.70
N ASP A 77 -7.31 -20.35 16.83
CA ASP A 77 -6.22 -19.41 17.15
C ASP A 77 -4.82 -20.03 16.99
N GLN A 78 -4.65 -21.28 17.44
CA GLN A 78 -3.36 -21.99 17.33
C GLN A 78 -2.98 -22.22 15.86
N ALA A 79 -3.92 -22.67 15.03
CA ALA A 79 -3.68 -22.90 13.61
C ALA A 79 -3.38 -21.58 12.86
N PHE A 80 -4.05 -20.50 13.24
CA PHE A 80 -3.77 -19.17 12.70
C PHE A 80 -2.35 -18.71 13.03
N LEU A 81 -1.91 -18.86 14.28
CA LEU A 81 -0.57 -18.48 14.72
C LEU A 81 0.52 -19.30 14.02
N GLU A 82 0.32 -20.60 13.87
CA GLU A 82 1.25 -21.49 13.15
C GLU A 82 1.39 -21.07 11.69
N GLU A 83 0.28 -20.72 11.04
CA GLU A 83 0.29 -20.25 9.65
C GLU A 83 1.00 -18.90 9.49
N LEU A 84 0.77 -17.96 10.41
CA LEU A 84 1.50 -16.68 10.42
C LEU A 84 3.02 -16.88 10.57
N LEU A 85 3.44 -17.81 11.44
CA LEU A 85 4.85 -18.15 11.60
C LEU A 85 5.42 -18.79 10.32
N ARG A 86 4.68 -19.71 9.71
CA ARG A 86 5.06 -20.33 8.43
C ARG A 86 5.29 -19.29 7.34
N ILE A 87 4.38 -18.31 7.22
CA ILE A 87 4.50 -17.21 6.27
C ILE A 87 5.69 -16.32 6.61
N LYS A 88 5.87 -15.93 7.88
CA LYS A 88 6.99 -15.09 8.32
C LYS A 88 8.36 -15.67 7.93
N TYR A 89 8.50 -17.00 7.98
CA TYR A 89 9.75 -17.70 7.67
C TYR A 89 9.82 -18.28 6.24
N SER A 90 8.80 -18.09 5.39
CA SER A 90 8.82 -18.59 4.01
C SER A 90 9.77 -17.80 3.09
N GLY A 91 10.17 -16.59 3.52
CA GLY A 91 10.95 -15.65 2.70
C GLY A 91 10.09 -14.83 1.74
N GLU A 92 8.78 -15.13 1.65
CA GLU A 92 7.82 -14.35 0.86
C GLU A 92 7.59 -12.98 1.51
N LYS A 93 7.79 -11.92 0.73
CA LYS A 93 7.56 -10.53 1.15
C LYS A 93 6.92 -9.78 0.00
N TRP A 94 5.72 -9.26 0.24
CA TRP A 94 5.04 -8.43 -0.73
C TRP A 94 3.98 -7.57 -0.07
N SER A 95 3.66 -6.50 -0.77
CA SER A 95 2.61 -5.55 -0.43
C SER A 95 1.82 -5.22 -1.69
N ILE A 96 0.54 -5.61 -1.73
CA ILE A 96 -0.33 -5.46 -2.90
C ILE A 96 -1.44 -4.47 -2.58
N PRO A 97 -1.49 -3.30 -3.22
CA PRO A 97 -2.57 -2.34 -3.04
C PRO A 97 -3.93 -2.95 -3.36
N VAL A 98 -4.90 -2.73 -2.47
CA VAL A 98 -6.31 -3.12 -2.68
C VAL A 98 -7.15 -1.95 -3.18
N ASN A 99 -6.63 -0.73 -3.08
CA ASN A 99 -7.14 0.50 -3.66
C ASN A 99 -6.08 1.16 -4.55
N PRO A 100 -6.47 2.17 -5.37
CA PRO A 100 -5.49 3.07 -5.96
C PRO A 100 -4.55 3.63 -4.88
N VAL A 101 -3.27 3.77 -5.23
CA VAL A 101 -2.32 4.42 -4.33
C VAL A 101 -2.48 5.92 -4.48
N PHE A 102 -2.77 6.61 -3.37
CA PHE A 102 -2.98 8.04 -3.35
C PHE A 102 -1.67 8.75 -3.04
N ILE A 103 -1.33 9.78 -3.83
CA ILE A 103 -0.09 10.53 -3.66
C ILE A 103 -0.43 12.02 -3.61
N ALA A 104 -0.24 12.64 -2.45
CA ALA A 104 -0.26 14.09 -2.32
C ALA A 104 1.09 14.65 -2.79
N VAL A 105 1.08 15.28 -3.96
CA VAL A 105 2.24 15.86 -4.62
C VAL A 105 2.48 17.27 -4.12
N LEU A 106 3.70 17.51 -3.62
CA LEU A 106 4.18 18.80 -3.14
C LEU A 106 5.24 19.42 -4.08
N ASP A 107 5.81 18.60 -4.97
CA ASP A 107 6.79 18.98 -6.00
C ASP A 107 6.35 18.41 -7.37
N GLU A 108 6.15 19.28 -8.37
CA GLU A 108 5.68 18.89 -9.71
C GLU A 108 6.61 17.91 -10.46
N GLY A 109 7.88 17.80 -10.05
CA GLY A 109 8.81 16.78 -10.54
C GLY A 109 8.30 15.36 -10.28
N VAL A 110 7.54 15.15 -9.19
CA VAL A 110 6.99 13.84 -8.84
C VAL A 110 6.00 13.34 -9.89
N THR A 111 5.15 14.22 -10.44
CA THR A 111 4.19 13.84 -11.49
C THR A 111 4.90 13.34 -12.74
N ARG A 112 5.98 14.02 -13.15
CA ARG A 112 6.81 13.60 -14.29
C ARG A 112 7.52 12.27 -14.02
N ASP A 113 8.03 12.10 -12.81
CA ASP A 113 8.71 10.88 -12.38
C ASP A 113 7.75 9.68 -12.30
N LEU A 114 6.44 9.89 -12.19
CA LEU A 114 5.41 8.85 -12.14
C LEU A 114 4.64 8.66 -13.45
N GLU A 115 4.91 9.48 -14.47
CA GLU A 115 4.22 9.42 -15.75
C GLU A 115 4.42 8.05 -16.41
N GLY A 116 3.32 7.37 -16.75
CA GLY A 116 3.34 6.05 -17.37
C GLY A 116 3.78 4.91 -16.44
N TYR A 117 3.92 5.14 -15.13
CA TYR A 117 4.27 4.07 -14.19
C TYR A 117 3.22 2.95 -14.18
N SER A 118 3.69 1.72 -14.30
CA SER A 118 2.90 0.51 -14.11
C SER A 118 3.81 -0.63 -13.65
N ASP A 119 3.24 -1.57 -12.92
CA ASP A 119 3.94 -2.78 -12.49
C ASP A 119 3.01 -4.00 -12.51
N ASP A 120 3.61 -5.15 -12.18
CA ASP A 120 2.94 -6.43 -12.08
C ASP A 120 2.85 -6.89 -10.62
N TYR A 121 1.93 -7.81 -10.36
CA TYR A 121 1.81 -8.42 -9.05
C TYR A 121 3.12 -9.11 -8.66
N PRO A 122 3.56 -8.99 -7.38
CA PRO A 122 4.78 -9.63 -6.89
C PRO A 122 4.66 -11.16 -6.80
N VAL A 123 3.45 -11.70 -6.92
CA VAL A 123 3.14 -13.13 -6.85
C VAL A 123 2.12 -13.50 -7.93
N SER A 124 2.19 -14.74 -8.42
CA SER A 124 1.37 -15.22 -9.55
C SER A 124 -0.14 -15.20 -9.27
N ASP A 125 -0.53 -15.33 -8.00
CA ASP A 125 -1.91 -15.31 -7.55
C ASP A 125 -2.37 -13.94 -7.01
N GLY A 126 -1.58 -12.88 -7.23
CA GLY A 126 -1.85 -11.53 -6.68
C GLY A 126 -3.24 -10.98 -7.03
N GLY A 127 -3.68 -11.17 -8.28
CA GLY A 127 -5.02 -10.74 -8.71
C GLY A 127 -6.15 -11.44 -7.94
N LEU A 128 -6.02 -12.75 -7.71
CA LEU A 128 -6.99 -13.54 -6.96
C LEU A 128 -7.05 -13.10 -5.48
N LEU A 129 -5.89 -12.80 -4.88
CA LEU A 129 -5.80 -12.32 -3.51
C LEU A 129 -6.58 -11.00 -3.33
N VAL A 130 -6.38 -10.06 -4.25
CA VAL A 130 -7.08 -8.77 -4.25
C VAL A 130 -8.58 -8.94 -4.47
N GLU A 131 -8.98 -9.79 -5.42
CA GLU A 131 -10.38 -10.09 -5.70
C GLU A 131 -11.10 -10.61 -4.45
N LYS A 132 -10.56 -11.66 -3.82
CA LYS A 132 -11.13 -12.25 -2.60
C LYS A 132 -11.22 -11.25 -1.44
N TYR A 133 -10.20 -10.41 -1.28
CA TYR A 133 -10.23 -9.35 -0.29
C TYR A 133 -11.39 -8.39 -0.54
N ARG A 134 -11.56 -7.91 -1.77
CA ARG A 134 -12.61 -6.95 -2.13
C ARG A 134 -14.01 -7.55 -2.02
N GLU A 135 -14.19 -8.82 -2.35
CA GLU A 135 -15.45 -9.54 -2.17
C GLU A 135 -15.85 -9.66 -0.70
N SER A 136 -14.86 -9.93 0.16
CA SER A 136 -15.08 -10.09 1.61
C SER A 136 -15.27 -8.74 2.33
N ASN A 137 -14.76 -7.65 1.75
CA ASN A 137 -14.72 -6.33 2.36
C ASN A 137 -15.31 -5.26 1.44
N PRO A 138 -16.64 -5.18 1.27
CA PRO A 138 -17.28 -4.27 0.29
C PRO A 138 -17.00 -2.78 0.56
N SER A 139 -16.72 -2.40 1.82
CA SER A 139 -16.42 -1.01 2.22
C SER A 139 -14.94 -0.63 2.10
N TYR A 140 -14.08 -1.48 1.52
CA TYR A 140 -12.62 -1.24 1.45
C TYR A 140 -12.23 0.13 0.84
N LYS A 141 -13.07 0.69 -0.05
CA LYS A 141 -12.83 1.99 -0.70
C LYS A 141 -12.97 3.19 0.23
N GLU A 142 -13.64 3.05 1.37
CA GLU A 142 -13.90 4.16 2.30
C GLU A 142 -12.66 4.51 3.13
N ILE A 143 -11.85 3.50 3.46
CA ILE A 143 -10.67 3.59 4.34
C ILE A 143 -9.65 4.65 3.87
N PRO A 144 -9.10 4.58 2.64
CA PRO A 144 -8.10 5.55 2.21
C PRO A 144 -8.66 6.96 2.02
N ARG A 145 -9.96 7.09 1.70
CA ARG A 145 -10.60 8.40 1.42
C ARG A 145 -10.65 9.30 2.65
N ILE A 146 -10.89 8.74 3.83
CA ILE A 146 -10.91 9.50 5.10
C ILE A 146 -9.53 10.09 5.39
N ILE A 147 -8.47 9.31 5.13
CA ILE A 147 -7.09 9.73 5.39
C ILE A 147 -6.67 10.81 4.39
N VAL A 148 -7.00 10.64 3.10
CA VAL A 148 -6.78 11.67 2.08
C VAL A 148 -7.53 12.95 2.41
N ALA A 149 -8.81 12.87 2.80
CA ALA A 149 -9.61 14.04 3.18
C ALA A 149 -8.98 14.81 4.35
N ARG A 150 -8.52 14.10 5.38
CA ARG A 150 -7.83 14.72 6.52
C ARG A 150 -6.52 15.40 6.11
N LEU A 151 -5.74 14.82 5.20
CA LEU A 151 -4.53 15.47 4.67
C LEU A 151 -4.85 16.76 3.91
N LEU A 152 -6.00 16.83 3.24
CA LEU A 152 -6.44 18.03 2.54
C LEU A 152 -6.95 19.11 3.50
N ASP A 153 -7.58 18.73 4.61
CA ASP A 153 -8.06 19.69 5.63
C ASP A 153 -6.91 20.34 6.43
N GLU A 154 -5.76 19.66 6.57
CA GLU A 154 -4.58 20.14 7.29
C GLU A 154 -3.59 20.96 6.41
N ALA A 155 -3.84 21.10 5.09
CA ALA A 155 -2.95 21.71 4.08
C ALA A 155 -3.34 23.14 3.69
#